data_AF-A0A967UY71-F1
#
_entry.id   AF-A0A967UY71-F1
#
_cell.length_a   1.000
_cell.length_b   1.000
_cell.length_c   1.000
_cell.angle_alpha   90.00
_cell.angle_beta   90.00
_cell.angle_gamma   90.00
#
_symmetry.space_group_name_H-M   'P 1'
#
loop_
_entity.id
_entity.type
_entity.pdbx_description
1 polymer ?
#
loop_
_entity_poly.entity_id
_entity_poly.type
_entity_poly.pdbx_seq_one_letter_code
_entity_poly.pdbx_strand_id
1 'polypeptide(L)'
;MSRAGTDVVIGSPKQRELLALLAAHAPLVVSTDRIVDALWADGGDHLSSLRFHISKLRDALDPDRNDDVIVTQPPGYRLGVGAESVDAHRFADLVATSEKLRGDDLREALPLLEEALGLWRGAPYTEFEYAEWARQEVTAL
;
A
#
# COMPACT_ATOMS: atom_id res chain seq x y z
N MET A 1 -5.15 -4.99 7.68
CA MET A 1 -4.06 -4.06 8.04
C MET A 1 -3.95 -4.09 9.55
N SER A 2 -2.76 -4.33 10.09
CA SER A 2 -2.55 -4.48 11.53
C SER A 2 -1.76 -3.31 12.10
N ARG A 3 -2.18 -2.80 13.27
CA ARG A 3 -1.43 -1.83 14.09
C ARG A 3 -0.96 -2.55 15.35
N ALA A 4 0.35 -2.54 15.61
CA ALA A 4 0.94 -3.30 16.73
C ALA A 4 0.48 -4.78 16.80
N GLY A 5 0.24 -5.40 15.64
CA GLY A 5 -0.24 -6.78 15.53
C GLY A 5 -1.76 -6.98 15.66
N THR A 6 -2.55 -5.93 15.82
CA THR A 6 -4.03 -6.00 15.90
C THR A 6 -4.66 -5.50 14.62
N ASP A 7 -5.58 -6.28 14.04
CA ASP A 7 -6.30 -5.87 12.83
C ASP A 7 -7.19 -4.64 13.07
N VAL A 8 -7.00 -3.62 12.23
CA VAL A 8 -7.82 -2.41 12.21
C VAL A 8 -8.91 -2.57 11.16
N VAL A 9 -10.17 -2.42 11.58
CA VAL A 9 -11.32 -2.42 10.66
C VAL A 9 -11.34 -1.10 9.91
N ILE A 10 -11.00 -1.16 8.63
CA ILE A 10 -11.10 -0.02 7.72
C ILE A 10 -12.50 0.01 7.12
N GLY A 11 -13.14 1.18 7.19
CA GLY A 11 -14.57 1.38 6.97
C GLY A 11 -15.09 0.99 5.58
N SER A 12 -15.37 1.96 4.71
CA SER A 12 -16.03 1.68 3.43
C SER A 12 -15.08 1.06 2.39
N PRO A 13 -15.59 0.34 1.36
CA PRO A 13 -14.76 -0.20 0.28
C PRO A 13 -13.86 0.86 -0.36
N LYS A 14 -14.38 2.08 -0.56
CA LYS A 14 -13.63 3.22 -1.12
C LYS A 14 -12.46 3.67 -0.21
N GLN A 15 -12.62 3.57 1.12
CA GLN A 15 -11.53 3.85 2.07
C GLN A 15 -10.45 2.78 2.01
N ARG A 16 -10.84 1.50 1.91
CA ARG A 16 -9.89 0.40 1.75
C ARG A 16 -9.14 0.49 0.42
N GLU A 17 -9.81 0.86 -0.65
CA GLU A 17 -9.21 1.08 -1.96
C GLU A 17 -8.18 2.21 -1.94
N LEU A 18 -8.54 3.37 -1.37
CA LEU A 18 -7.61 4.50 -1.18
C LEU A 18 -6.37 4.09 -0.38
N LEU A 19 -6.57 3.37 0.72
CA LEU A 19 -5.48 2.90 1.56
C LEU A 19 -4.57 1.91 0.84
N ALA A 20 -5.15 1.00 0.06
CA ALA A 20 -4.40 0.04 -0.74
C ALA A 20 -3.58 0.73 -1.84
N LEU A 21 -4.14 1.76 -2.50
CA LEU A 21 -3.42 2.59 -3.47
C LEU A 21 -2.22 3.30 -2.84
N LEU A 22 -2.40 3.91 -1.66
CA LEU A 22 -1.31 4.58 -0.93
C LEU A 22 -0.25 3.59 -0.45
N ALA A 23 -0.66 2.39 -0.01
CA ALA A 23 0.25 1.34 0.42
C ALA A 23 1.08 0.79 -0.74
N ALA A 24 0.49 0.62 -1.93
CA ALA A 24 1.20 0.18 -3.14
C ALA A 24 2.31 1.13 -3.57
N HIS A 25 2.18 2.42 -3.24
CA HIS A 25 3.15 3.45 -3.59
C HIS A 25 4.02 3.89 -2.41
N ALA A 26 3.91 3.26 -1.24
CA ALA A 26 4.66 3.70 -0.06
C ALA A 26 6.18 3.55 -0.29
N PRO A 27 7.02 4.48 0.20
CA PRO A 27 6.72 5.69 0.96
C PRO A 27 6.52 6.94 0.07
N LEU A 28 6.29 6.78 -1.24
CA LEU A 28 6.18 7.86 -2.20
C LEU A 28 4.85 8.62 -2.09
N VAL A 29 4.86 9.87 -2.54
CA VAL A 29 3.66 10.70 -2.64
C VAL A 29 2.86 10.33 -3.87
N VAL A 30 1.58 10.04 -3.68
CA VAL A 30 0.59 9.91 -4.75
C VAL A 30 -0.12 11.25 -4.90
N SER A 31 -0.13 11.81 -6.11
CA SER A 31 -0.78 13.10 -6.37
C SER A 31 -2.29 13.00 -6.18
N THR A 32 -2.90 14.13 -5.83
CA THR A 32 -4.36 14.22 -5.70
C THR A 32 -5.07 13.77 -6.99
N ASP A 33 -4.58 14.22 -8.15
CA ASP A 33 -5.16 13.87 -9.46
C ASP A 33 -5.10 12.36 -9.70
N ARG A 34 -3.94 11.73 -9.46
CA ARG A 34 -3.78 10.27 -9.64
C ARG A 34 -4.68 9.48 -8.69
N ILE A 35 -4.86 9.94 -7.46
CA ILE A 35 -5.78 9.32 -6.51
C ILE A 35 -7.22 9.44 -7.02
N VAL A 36 -7.60 10.61 -7.52
CA VAL A 36 -8.95 10.83 -8.04
C VAL A 36 -9.21 9.94 -9.25
N ASP A 37 -8.30 9.94 -10.23
CA ASP A 37 -8.40 9.14 -11.44
C ASP A 37 -8.49 7.64 -11.13
N ALA A 38 -7.70 7.16 -10.14
CA ALA A 38 -7.70 5.75 -9.76
C ALA A 38 -8.99 5.32 -9.05
N LEU A 39 -9.62 6.20 -8.28
CA LEU A 39 -10.77 5.88 -7.44
C LEU A 39 -12.12 6.20 -8.09
N TRP A 40 -12.16 7.17 -9.01
CA TRP A 40 -13.40 7.64 -9.65
C TRP A 40 -13.19 7.78 -11.16
N ALA A 41 -13.75 6.84 -11.92
CA ALA A 41 -13.61 6.79 -13.38
C ALA A 41 -14.58 7.72 -14.16
N ASP A 42 -15.33 8.57 -13.45
CA ASP A 42 -16.39 9.42 -14.04
C ASP A 42 -15.89 10.82 -14.46
N GLY A 43 -14.62 11.14 -14.23
CA GLY A 43 -14.01 12.43 -14.59
C GLY A 43 -14.55 13.63 -13.80
N GLY A 44 -15.24 13.39 -12.68
CA GLY A 44 -15.78 14.44 -11.81
C GLY A 44 -14.75 15.05 -10.86
N ASP A 45 -15.07 16.22 -10.29
CA ASP A 45 -14.32 16.79 -9.17
C ASP A 45 -14.65 16.05 -7.87
N HIS A 46 -13.74 15.18 -7.44
CA HIS A 46 -13.87 14.39 -6.21
C HIS A 46 -12.96 14.87 -5.08
N LEU A 47 -12.42 16.08 -5.14
CA LEU A 47 -11.50 16.59 -4.12
C LEU A 47 -12.12 16.60 -2.72
N SER A 48 -13.40 16.93 -2.61
CA SER A 48 -14.13 16.91 -1.33
C SER A 48 -14.32 15.49 -0.81
N SER A 49 -14.66 14.55 -1.69
CA SER A 49 -14.80 13.12 -1.37
C SER A 49 -13.46 12.53 -0.91
N LEU A 50 -12.37 12.85 -1.60
CA LEU A 50 -11.03 12.43 -1.23
C LEU A 50 -10.66 12.92 0.18
N ARG A 51 -10.83 14.22 0.45
CA ARG A 51 -10.56 14.78 1.79
C ARG A 51 -11.38 14.09 2.88
N PHE A 52 -12.64 13.77 2.60
CA PHE A 52 -13.49 13.01 3.51
C PHE A 52 -12.92 11.61 3.80
N HIS A 53 -12.51 10.87 2.77
CA HIS A 53 -11.93 9.54 2.95
C HIS A 53 -10.57 9.57 3.67
N ILE A 54 -9.71 10.56 3.37
CA ILE A 54 -8.45 10.77 4.10
C ILE A 54 -8.70 11.03 5.58
N SER A 55 -9.66 11.90 5.91
CA SER A 55 -10.02 12.17 7.31
C SER A 55 -10.48 10.91 8.03
N LYS A 56 -11.33 10.08 7.40
CA LYS A 56 -11.81 8.83 8.00
C LYS A 56 -10.73 7.78 8.16
N LEU A 57 -9.78 7.72 7.22
CA LEU A 57 -8.63 6.84 7.35
C LEU A 57 -7.72 7.28 8.49
N ARG A 58 -7.44 8.58 8.64
CA ARG A 58 -6.69 9.11 9.79
C ARG A 58 -7.37 8.78 11.11
N ASP A 59 -8.69 8.99 11.21
CA ASP A 59 -9.46 8.64 12.41
C ASP A 59 -9.30 7.15 12.79
N ALA A 60 -9.23 6.26 11.80
CA ALA A 60 -9.12 4.82 12.02
C ALA A 60 -7.68 4.35 12.30
N LEU A 61 -6.69 4.94 11.63
CA LEU A 61 -5.31 4.48 11.63
C LEU A 61 -4.43 5.20 12.66
N ASP A 62 -4.76 6.46 12.93
CA ASP A 62 -4.03 7.36 13.80
C ASP A 62 -5.02 8.08 14.75
N PRO A 63 -5.63 7.33 15.70
CA PRO A 63 -6.55 7.89 16.69
C PRO A 63 -5.89 8.92 17.60
N ASP A 64 -4.55 8.88 17.72
CA ASP A 64 -3.75 9.83 18.49
C ASP A 64 -3.52 11.13 17.69
N ARG A 65 -3.87 11.15 16.39
CA ARG A 65 -3.79 12.29 15.46
C ARG A 65 -2.40 12.92 15.39
N ASN A 66 -1.37 12.08 15.32
CA ASN A 66 0.00 12.53 15.07
C ASN A 66 0.24 12.93 13.59
N ASP A 67 -0.71 12.64 12.71
CA ASP A 67 -0.69 12.88 11.26
C ASP A 67 0.52 12.22 10.55
N ASP A 68 1.06 11.15 11.14
CA ASP A 68 2.25 10.44 10.66
C ASP A 68 1.91 9.24 9.76
N VAL A 69 0.76 8.59 9.95
CA VAL A 69 0.37 7.42 9.14
C VAL A 69 -0.05 7.80 7.73
N ILE A 70 -0.87 8.82 7.56
CA ILE A 70 -1.23 9.38 6.24
C ILE A 70 -0.80 10.83 6.23
N VAL A 71 0.30 11.13 5.55
CA VAL A 71 0.92 12.45 5.53
C VAL A 71 0.40 13.23 4.33
N THR A 72 -0.10 14.45 4.57
CA THR A 72 -0.35 15.40 3.49
C THR A 72 0.98 15.99 3.04
N GLN A 73 1.37 15.75 1.79
CA GLN A 73 2.61 16.25 1.22
C GLN A 73 2.37 16.64 -0.25
N PRO A 74 2.53 17.93 -0.63
CA PRO A 74 2.29 18.35 -2.00
C PRO A 74 3.05 17.48 -3.03
N PRO A 75 2.40 17.09 -4.15
CA PRO A 75 1.06 17.49 -4.61
C PRO A 75 -0.10 16.59 -4.12
N GLY A 76 0.07 15.78 -3.06
CA GLY A 76 -0.99 14.90 -2.58
C GLY A 76 -0.73 14.27 -1.21
N TYR A 77 -0.77 12.94 -1.16
CA TYR A 77 -0.72 12.17 0.08
C TYR A 77 0.26 11.01 -0.03
N ARG A 78 0.88 10.63 1.09
CA ARG A 78 1.68 9.41 1.20
C ARG A 78 1.32 8.64 2.46
N LEU A 79 1.54 7.33 2.41
CA LEU A 79 1.56 6.52 3.63
C LEU A 79 2.93 6.75 4.31
N GLY A 80 2.92 7.22 5.56
CA GLY A 80 4.13 7.57 6.31
C GLY A 80 4.81 6.39 7.00
N VAL A 81 4.59 5.19 6.49
CA VAL A 81 5.29 3.98 6.93
C VAL A 81 6.54 3.76 6.07
N GLY A 82 7.56 3.12 6.63
CA GLY A 82 8.69 2.63 5.83
C GLY A 82 8.23 1.55 4.85
N ALA A 83 8.92 1.41 3.71
CA ALA A 83 8.59 0.38 2.71
C ALA A 83 8.50 -1.02 3.33
N GLU A 84 9.42 -1.35 4.25
CA GLU A 84 9.45 -2.61 5.02
C GLU A 84 8.18 -2.93 5.82
N SER A 85 7.34 -1.93 6.11
CA SER A 85 6.07 -2.09 6.82
C SER A 85 4.93 -2.55 5.91
N VAL A 86 5.16 -2.57 4.60
CA VAL A 86 4.24 -3.09 3.58
C VAL A 86 4.76 -4.44 3.12
N ASP A 87 3.92 -5.47 3.21
CA ASP A 87 4.27 -6.85 2.85
C ASP A 87 4.72 -6.98 1.39
N ALA A 88 4.07 -6.28 0.47
CA ALA A 88 4.45 -6.24 -0.95
C ALA A 88 5.87 -5.67 -1.19
N HIS A 89 6.25 -4.58 -0.50
CA HIS A 89 7.59 -4.00 -0.66
C HIS A 89 8.65 -4.88 -0.01
N ARG A 90 8.38 -5.41 1.19
CA ARG A 90 9.28 -6.36 1.84
C ARG A 90 9.49 -7.63 0.99
N PHE A 91 8.44 -8.11 0.32
CA PHE A 91 8.56 -9.20 -0.66
C PHE A 91 9.53 -8.84 -1.79
N ALA A 92 9.34 -7.68 -2.43
CA ALA A 92 10.19 -7.23 -3.52
C ALA A 92 11.66 -7.09 -3.08
N ASP A 93 11.91 -6.55 -1.88
CA ASP A 93 13.26 -6.37 -1.34
C ASP A 93 13.95 -7.71 -1.00
N LEU A 94 13.21 -8.67 -0.43
CA LEU A 94 13.72 -10.03 -0.18
C LEU A 94 14.07 -10.75 -1.49
N VAL A 95 13.24 -10.64 -2.51
CA VAL A 95 13.50 -11.20 -3.84
C VAL A 95 14.74 -10.55 -4.47
N ALA A 96 14.82 -9.21 -4.50
CA ALA A 96 15.96 -8.50 -5.06
C ALA A 96 17.28 -8.83 -4.32
N THR A 97 17.22 -9.02 -3.01
CA THR A 97 18.38 -9.41 -2.19
C THR A 97 18.80 -10.84 -2.48
N SER A 98 17.85 -11.77 -2.59
CA SER A 98 18.13 -13.17 -2.95
C SER A 98 18.79 -13.31 -4.32
N GLU A 99 18.36 -12.53 -5.32
CA GLU A 99 18.94 -12.54 -6.67
C GLU A 99 20.39 -12.03 -6.69
N LYS A 100 20.72 -11.03 -5.85
CA LYS A 100 22.11 -10.56 -5.70
C LYS A 100 23.01 -11.62 -5.08
N LEU A 101 22.50 -12.41 -4.14
CA LEU A 101 23.24 -13.48 -3.45
C LEU A 101 23.36 -14.75 -4.28
N ARG A 102 22.54 -14.90 -5.33
CA ARG A 102 22.49 -16.10 -6.18
C ARG A 102 23.82 -16.40 -6.88
N GLY A 103 24.70 -15.40 -7.04
CA GLY A 103 26.06 -15.56 -7.58
C GLY A 103 27.12 -16.01 -6.57
N ASP A 104 26.92 -15.72 -5.28
CA ASP A 104 27.97 -15.85 -4.25
C ASP A 104 27.64 -16.88 -3.14
N ASP A 105 26.36 -17.01 -2.73
CA ASP A 105 25.97 -18.01 -1.72
C ASP A 105 24.47 -18.40 -1.79
N LEU A 106 24.19 -19.51 -2.48
CA LEU A 106 22.84 -20.09 -2.58
C LEU A 106 22.23 -20.46 -1.22
N ARG A 107 23.04 -20.68 -0.17
CA ARG A 107 22.53 -21.03 1.17
C ARG A 107 21.92 -19.83 1.88
N GLU A 108 22.36 -18.62 1.55
CA GLU A 108 21.81 -17.38 2.11
C GLU A 108 20.61 -16.86 1.29
N ALA A 109 20.53 -17.18 0.00
CA ALA A 109 19.43 -16.77 -0.87
C ALA A 109 18.11 -17.52 -0.60
N LEU A 110 18.17 -18.83 -0.30
CA LEU A 110 16.97 -19.66 -0.15
C LEU A 110 16.06 -19.24 1.02
N PRO A 111 16.57 -18.98 2.24
CA PRO A 111 15.73 -18.54 3.36
C PRO A 111 15.00 -17.21 3.08
N LEU A 112 15.62 -16.30 2.33
CA LEU A 112 15.00 -15.02 1.96
C LEU A 112 13.80 -15.23 1.03
N LEU A 113 13.88 -16.17 0.09
CA LEU A 113 12.77 -16.53 -0.78
C LEU A 113 11.63 -17.23 -0.02
N GLU A 114 11.95 -18.10 0.94
CA GLU A 114 10.95 -18.72 1.80
C GLU A 114 10.22 -17.69 2.67
N GLU A 115 10.96 -16.73 3.23
CA GLU A 115 10.39 -15.61 3.97
C GLU A 115 9.49 -14.75 3.09
N ALA A 116 9.92 -14.43 1.87
CA ALA A 116 9.14 -13.66 0.91
C ALA A 116 7.81 -14.36 0.59
N LEU A 117 7.84 -15.65 0.26
CA LEU A 117 6.63 -16.44 0.01
C LEU A 117 5.70 -16.51 1.22
N GLY A 118 6.26 -16.54 2.43
CA GLY A 118 5.50 -16.54 3.69
C GLY A 118 4.71 -15.25 3.96
N LEU A 119 5.00 -14.15 3.27
CA LEU A 119 4.27 -12.88 3.40
C LEU A 119 2.89 -12.91 2.73
N TRP A 120 2.67 -13.83 1.79
CA TRP A 120 1.45 -13.89 1.00
C TRP A 120 0.30 -14.53 1.80
N ARG A 121 -0.82 -13.81 1.90
CA ARG A 121 -2.04 -14.26 2.60
C ARG A 121 -3.22 -14.53 1.65
N GLY A 122 -2.93 -14.70 0.35
CA GLY A 122 -3.92 -14.84 -0.72
C GLY A 122 -3.50 -14.07 -1.98
N ALA A 123 -4.40 -13.94 -2.95
CA ALA A 123 -4.14 -13.13 -4.13
C ALA A 123 -4.06 -11.63 -3.77
N PRO A 124 -3.05 -10.88 -4.24
CA PRO A 124 -2.91 -9.46 -3.95
C PRO A 124 -4.13 -8.69 -4.46
N TYR A 125 -4.61 -7.75 -3.66
CA TYR A 125 -5.74 -6.88 -4.02
C TYR A 125 -7.00 -7.61 -4.50
N THR A 126 -7.29 -8.83 -4.01
CA THR A 126 -8.50 -9.61 -4.36
C THR A 126 -9.80 -8.77 -4.23
N GLU A 127 -9.87 -7.86 -3.26
CA GLU A 127 -11.05 -6.98 -3.07
C GLU A 127 -11.21 -5.93 -4.20
N PHE A 128 -10.16 -5.67 -4.99
CA PHE A 128 -10.07 -4.59 -5.98
C PHE A 128 -9.72 -5.11 -7.39
N GLU A 129 -10.00 -6.37 -7.72
CA GLU A 129 -9.69 -6.97 -9.04
C GLU A 129 -10.31 -6.22 -10.24
N TYR A 130 -11.35 -5.41 -10.00
CA TYR A 130 -11.99 -4.55 -10.99
C TYR A 130 -11.29 -3.19 -11.18
N ALA A 131 -10.44 -2.78 -10.25
CA ALA A 131 -9.72 -1.51 -10.33
C ALA A 131 -8.49 -1.65 -11.24
N GLU A 132 -8.34 -0.72 -12.19
CA GLU A 132 -7.27 -0.79 -13.19
C GLU A 132 -5.88 -0.64 -12.56
N TRP A 133 -5.74 0.24 -11.56
CA TRP A 133 -4.51 0.43 -10.81
C TRP A 133 -4.06 -0.87 -10.12
N ALA A 134 -4.99 -1.64 -9.54
CA ALA A 134 -4.66 -2.87 -8.84
C ALA A 134 -4.08 -3.93 -9.79
N ARG A 135 -4.59 -4.00 -11.03
CA ARG A 135 -4.05 -4.91 -12.06
C ARG A 135 -2.64 -4.54 -12.50
N GLN A 136 -2.35 -3.24 -12.60
CA GLN A 136 -1.01 -2.76 -12.93
C GLN A 136 -0.01 -3.13 -11.83
N GLU A 137 -0.38 -2.97 -10.56
CA GLU A 137 0.47 -3.35 -9.42
C GLU A 137 0.69 -4.86 -9.34
N VAL A 138 -0.35 -5.69 -9.56
CA VAL A 138 -0.18 -7.16 -9.60
C VAL A 138 0.80 -7.62 -10.69
N THR A 139 0.91 -6.88 -11.79
CA THR A 139 1.85 -7.19 -12.88
C THR A 139 3.27 -6.71 -12.56
N ALA A 140 3.43 -5.78 -11.62
CA ALA A 140 4.71 -5.20 -11.22
C ALA A 140 5.38 -5.93 -10.04
N LEU A 141 4.63 -6.77 -9.32
CA LEU A 141 5.13 -7.72 -8.31
C LEU A 141 5.86 -8.91 -8.95
#